data_AF-A0A7X8URR8-F1
#
_entry.id   AF-A0A7X8URR8-F1
#
_cell.length_a   1.000
_cell.length_b   1.000
_cell.length_c   1.000
_cell.angle_alpha   90.00
_cell.angle_beta   90.00
_cell.angle_gamma   90.00
#
_symmetry.space_group_name_H-M   'P 1'
#
loop_
_entity.id
_entity.type
_entity.pdbx_description
1 polymer ?
#
loop_
_entity_poly.entity_id
_entity_poly.type
_entity_poly.pdbx_seq_one_letter_code
_entity_poly.pdbx_strand_id
1 'polypeptide(L)'
;MLAASFAAGCGVPAAQGPADSYGLDFSLPPQVRQEARGVILFFVDGLNAEIFSEMLDNGELPAIKKYFVDRGAFAPRATASLPSSTLANQTSVVTGLMPARHDIIGTEWFDRDSLVFRNYNSIAQKNTVDGDHNSPTIYEQLDGKTTWALFFQSHRGASEFVENRMSGGVSYFFGWYEFVDRITLYRLKMAAHVARLRNEWPAFISIYMLGPDFRAYTKGIDHPLYREAIRHSDYQIGRVLGDMERAGLLDQLHIVLLSDHGMHRAPHHFMVEDYLEKGLGIGLARKKLWETTSFVKRAEYYQKFNAAVMVCGDGFASIYLRRPVRRNGIAVGFENWLSHSTIEDMQNYPAGEHLERTVDLPTQLLGHPAVDSLAYRCEDGAVRVRRCDGEAEFKVHEGGLISYRLVSGNDPFGWNGHVPAEALLGPPMSGREWLAATSDTEYPDLPQQITTLFKRHRLGDLVLFAADGYDFRD
;
A
#
# COMPACT_ATOMS: atom_id res chain seq x y z
N MET A 1 15.02 -27.36 41.56
CA MET A 1 15.12 -25.90 41.28
C MET A 1 15.60 -25.72 39.85
N LEU A 2 14.67 -25.58 38.91
CA LEU A 2 14.88 -25.02 37.57
C LEU A 2 13.49 -24.88 36.94
N ALA A 3 12.81 -23.80 37.34
CA ALA A 3 11.64 -23.26 36.66
C ALA A 3 11.94 -21.77 36.50
N ALA A 4 12.63 -21.42 35.42
CA ALA A 4 12.81 -20.05 34.99
C ALA A 4 11.83 -19.83 33.83
N SER A 5 10.75 -19.17 34.19
CA SER A 5 9.60 -18.77 33.39
C SER A 5 9.99 -18.06 32.09
N PHE A 6 9.38 -18.48 30.98
CA PHE A 6 9.20 -17.65 29.79
C PHE A 6 8.32 -16.46 30.16
N ALA A 7 8.91 -15.27 30.31
CA ALA A 7 8.20 -14.02 30.53
C ALA A 7 8.35 -13.11 29.30
N ALA A 8 7.47 -13.25 28.31
CA ALA A 8 7.40 -12.36 27.15
C ALA A 8 6.74 -10.99 27.46
N GLY A 9 6.42 -10.70 28.73
CA GLY A 9 5.73 -9.47 29.16
C GLY A 9 6.41 -8.65 30.25
N CYS A 10 7.60 -9.04 30.72
CA CYS A 10 8.30 -8.28 31.77
C CYS A 10 8.88 -6.97 31.20
N GLY A 11 8.12 -5.88 31.32
CA GLY A 11 8.60 -4.52 31.09
C GLY A 11 7.79 -3.68 30.09
N VAL A 12 6.89 -4.28 29.31
CA VAL A 12 5.99 -3.50 28.42
C VAL A 12 4.95 -2.79 29.27
N PRO A 13 4.83 -1.45 29.20
CA PRO A 13 3.86 -0.68 29.97
C PRO A 13 2.44 -1.20 29.75
N ALA A 14 1.64 -1.27 30.82
CA ALA A 14 0.27 -1.77 30.75
C ALA A 14 -0.59 -1.00 29.73
N ALA A 15 -1.65 -1.65 29.23
CA ALA A 15 -2.57 -1.03 28.27
C ALA A 15 -3.25 0.22 28.85
N GLN A 16 -3.52 0.21 30.16
CA GLN A 16 -4.15 1.28 30.92
C GLN A 16 -3.12 1.88 31.88
N GLY A 17 -2.62 3.08 31.57
CA GLY A 17 -1.70 3.85 32.41
C GLY A 17 -2.11 5.34 32.47
N PRO A 18 -1.23 6.24 32.91
CA PRO A 18 -1.47 7.67 32.74
C PRO A 18 -1.51 8.01 31.23
N ALA A 19 -2.47 8.82 30.79
CA ALA A 19 -2.65 9.18 29.38
C ALA A 19 -1.47 9.99 28.81
N ASP A 20 -0.68 10.61 29.67
CA ASP A 20 0.46 11.45 29.34
C ASP A 20 1.81 10.76 29.63
N SER A 21 1.84 9.47 29.97
CA SER A 21 3.11 8.76 30.22
C SER A 21 3.08 7.29 29.81
N TYR A 22 4.03 6.92 28.96
CA TYR A 22 4.33 5.54 28.58
C TYR A 22 5.33 4.90 29.56
N GLY A 23 6.02 5.71 30.37
CA GLY A 23 7.09 5.26 31.28
C GLY A 23 8.44 5.13 30.57
N LEU A 24 8.65 5.88 29.49
CA LEU A 24 9.90 5.94 28.74
C LEU A 24 10.78 7.10 29.24
N ASP A 25 12.05 6.83 29.49
CA ASP A 25 13.03 7.85 29.81
C ASP A 25 13.68 8.41 28.55
N PHE A 26 13.18 9.57 28.12
CA PHE A 26 13.74 10.37 27.03
C PHE A 26 14.67 11.49 27.52
N SER A 27 15.11 11.48 28.78
CA SER A 27 16.10 12.44 29.24
C SER A 27 17.41 12.28 28.46
N LEU A 28 17.91 13.42 27.97
CA LEU A 28 19.17 13.53 27.23
C LEU A 28 20.06 14.58 27.93
N PRO A 29 21.40 14.47 27.83
CA PRO A 29 22.28 15.54 28.27
C PRO A 29 21.89 16.89 27.62
N PRO A 30 22.01 18.02 28.33
CA PRO A 30 21.51 19.32 27.85
C PRO A 30 22.00 19.70 26.45
N GLN A 31 23.25 19.39 26.12
CA GLN A 31 23.87 19.65 24.82
C GLN A 31 23.14 18.89 23.71
N VAL A 32 22.90 17.59 23.92
CA VAL A 32 22.21 16.71 22.96
C VAL A 32 20.77 17.14 22.78
N ARG A 33 20.09 17.51 23.87
CA ARG A 33 18.69 17.96 23.82
C ARG A 33 18.54 19.24 23.01
N GLN A 34 19.44 20.20 23.14
CA GLN A 34 19.38 21.47 22.41
C GLN A 34 19.60 21.32 20.90
N GLU A 35 20.24 20.22 20.49
CA GLU A 35 20.58 19.92 19.10
C GLU A 35 19.77 18.74 18.54
N ALA A 36 18.77 18.24 19.26
CA ALA A 36 17.97 17.07 18.88
C ALA A 36 17.11 17.38 17.65
N ARG A 37 17.71 17.35 16.46
CA ARG A 37 17.05 17.50 15.17
C ARG A 37 16.81 16.12 14.58
N GLY A 38 15.57 15.71 14.51
CA GLY A 38 15.18 14.44 13.92
C GLY A 38 13.70 14.37 13.63
N VAL A 39 13.33 13.34 12.87
CA VAL A 39 11.93 13.07 12.52
C VAL A 39 11.49 11.77 13.18
N ILE A 40 10.32 11.79 13.80
CA ILE A 40 9.61 10.59 14.26
C ILE A 40 8.34 10.46 13.43
N LEU A 41 8.24 9.37 12.68
CA LEU A 41 7.10 9.02 11.85
C LEU A 41 6.27 7.93 12.55
N PHE A 42 5.07 8.28 13.00
CA PHE A 42 4.02 7.34 13.37
C PHE A 42 3.20 6.99 12.13
N PHE A 43 3.35 5.74 11.69
CA PHE A 43 2.66 5.18 10.54
C PHE A 43 1.56 4.26 11.05
N VAL A 44 0.34 4.77 11.12
CA VAL A 44 -0.83 4.05 11.65
C VAL A 44 -1.60 3.45 10.47
N ASP A 45 -1.55 2.13 10.35
CA ASP A 45 -2.09 1.40 9.21
C ASP A 45 -3.62 1.46 9.16
N GLY A 46 -4.17 1.64 7.95
CA GLY A 46 -5.57 1.42 7.64
C GLY A 46 -6.54 2.38 8.34
N LEU A 47 -6.25 3.68 8.37
CA LEU A 47 -7.15 4.70 8.91
C LEU A 47 -8.14 5.19 7.86
N ASN A 48 -9.41 4.84 8.01
CA ASN A 48 -10.51 5.44 7.27
C ASN A 48 -10.63 6.93 7.64
N ALA A 49 -10.51 7.80 6.65
CA ALA A 49 -10.45 9.24 6.85
C ALA A 49 -11.75 9.84 7.43
N GLU A 50 -12.92 9.31 7.04
CA GLU A 50 -14.21 9.80 7.52
C GLU A 50 -14.42 9.45 8.99
N ILE A 51 -14.23 8.17 9.37
CA ILE A 51 -14.33 7.70 10.76
C ILE A 51 -13.31 8.43 11.63
N PHE A 52 -12.07 8.60 11.15
CA PHE A 52 -11.05 9.33 11.89
C PHE A 52 -11.45 10.79 12.13
N SER A 53 -11.96 11.47 11.11
CA SER A 53 -12.42 12.87 11.22
C SER A 53 -13.61 13.00 12.18
N GLU A 54 -14.59 12.09 12.08
CA GLU A 54 -15.73 12.04 12.98
C GLU A 54 -15.31 11.84 14.44
N MET A 55 -14.37 10.90 14.69
CA MET A 55 -13.82 10.67 16.03
C MET A 55 -13.05 11.87 16.56
N LEU A 56 -12.30 12.56 15.70
CA LEU A 56 -11.57 13.77 16.07
C LEU A 56 -12.53 14.90 16.46
N ASP A 57 -13.58 15.13 15.66
CA ASP A 57 -14.60 16.17 15.89
C ASP A 57 -15.43 15.90 17.15
N ASN A 58 -15.70 14.62 17.44
CA ASN A 58 -16.36 14.18 18.67
C ASN A 58 -15.47 14.22 19.92
N GLY A 59 -14.20 14.61 19.79
CA GLY A 59 -13.25 14.70 20.90
C GLY A 59 -12.76 13.33 21.42
N GLU A 60 -12.90 12.27 20.62
CA GLU A 60 -12.48 10.91 20.99
C GLU A 60 -10.98 10.69 20.86
N LEU A 61 -10.26 11.61 20.19
CA LEU A 61 -8.83 11.54 19.89
C LEU A 61 -8.04 12.72 20.52
N PRO A 62 -8.04 12.85 21.86
CA PRO A 62 -7.51 14.04 22.54
C PRO A 62 -6.00 14.22 22.37
N ALA A 63 -5.22 13.14 22.28
CA ALA A 63 -3.77 13.25 22.12
C ALA A 63 -3.43 13.73 20.71
N ILE A 64 -4.07 13.15 19.70
CA ILE A 64 -3.89 13.54 18.31
C ILE A 64 -4.31 14.99 18.11
N LYS A 65 -5.47 15.38 18.65
CA LYS A 65 -5.93 16.76 18.66
C LYS A 65 -4.89 17.70 19.27
N LYS A 66 -4.41 17.41 20.49
CA LYS A 66 -3.41 18.22 21.19
C LYS A 66 -2.11 18.38 20.39
N TYR A 67 -1.54 17.27 19.92
CA TYR A 67 -0.16 17.26 19.41
C TYR A 67 -0.05 17.54 17.91
N PHE A 68 -1.01 17.10 17.09
CA PHE A 68 -0.92 17.23 15.62
C PHE A 68 -1.86 18.29 15.04
N VAL A 69 -3.01 18.56 15.67
CA VAL A 69 -3.99 19.53 15.17
C VAL A 69 -3.76 20.90 15.80
N ASP A 70 -3.84 21.00 17.13
CA ASP A 70 -3.82 22.29 17.83
C ASP A 70 -2.40 22.90 17.88
N ARG A 71 -1.37 22.06 17.83
CA ARG A 71 0.05 22.47 17.90
C ARG A 71 0.84 22.15 16.63
N GLY A 72 0.19 21.62 15.59
CA GLY A 72 0.83 21.14 14.36
C GLY A 72 0.24 21.71 13.09
N ALA A 73 0.60 21.10 11.96
CA ALA A 73 -0.03 21.33 10.67
C ALA A 73 -0.88 20.11 10.32
N PHE A 74 -2.19 20.30 10.22
CA PHE A 74 -3.13 19.23 9.92
C PHE A 74 -3.66 19.37 8.48
N ALA A 75 -3.53 18.31 7.70
CA ALA A 75 -4.15 18.19 6.38
C ALA A 75 -5.35 17.24 6.51
N PRO A 76 -6.61 17.72 6.40
CA PRO A 76 -7.80 16.87 6.57
C PRO A 76 -7.97 15.85 5.44
N ARG A 77 -7.27 16.05 4.32
CA ARG A 77 -7.26 15.14 3.17
C ARG A 77 -5.83 14.91 2.71
N ALA A 78 -5.47 13.65 2.57
CA ALA A 78 -4.23 13.18 1.98
C ALA A 78 -4.55 11.98 1.10
N THR A 79 -3.88 11.90 -0.05
CA THR A 79 -4.13 10.83 -1.03
C THR A 79 -3.03 9.79 -0.93
N ALA A 80 -3.41 8.54 -0.66
CA ALA A 80 -2.51 7.39 -0.72
C ALA A 80 -2.05 7.13 -2.17
N SER A 81 -0.90 6.49 -2.32
CA SER A 81 -0.47 6.04 -3.64
C SER A 81 -1.27 4.82 -4.09
N LEU A 82 -1.43 4.65 -5.40
CA LEU A 82 -2.06 3.52 -6.06
C LEU A 82 -1.03 2.44 -6.42
N PRO A 83 -1.27 1.17 -6.04
CA PRO A 83 -2.39 0.68 -5.23
C PRO A 83 -2.27 1.09 -3.76
N SER A 84 -3.42 1.33 -3.12
CA SER A 84 -3.55 1.68 -1.70
C SER A 84 -3.29 0.46 -0.81
N SER A 85 -2.04 0.00 -0.81
CA SER A 85 -1.57 -1.20 -0.12
C SER A 85 -0.38 -0.85 0.77
N THR A 86 -0.31 -1.50 1.95
CA THR A 86 0.68 -1.22 3.00
C THR A 86 2.12 -1.14 2.48
N LEU A 87 2.61 -2.17 1.79
CA LEU A 87 4.03 -2.20 1.40
C LEU A 87 4.37 -1.28 0.23
N ALA A 88 3.42 -1.07 -0.67
CA ALA A 88 3.58 -0.06 -1.71
C ALA A 88 3.77 1.33 -1.07
N ASN A 89 2.89 1.70 -0.13
CA ASN A 89 2.91 3.01 0.51
C ASN A 89 4.01 3.17 1.58
N GLN A 90 4.39 2.11 2.31
CA GLN A 90 5.56 2.13 3.18
C GLN A 90 6.83 2.43 2.39
N THR A 91 7.04 1.73 1.27
CA THR A 91 8.18 2.00 0.39
C THR A 91 8.10 3.40 -0.21
N SER A 92 6.91 3.88 -0.60
CA SER A 92 6.73 5.23 -1.10
C SER A 92 7.14 6.29 -0.08
N VAL A 93 6.76 6.12 1.19
CA VAL A 93 7.11 7.07 2.26
C VAL A 93 8.61 7.14 2.52
N VAL A 94 9.32 6.00 2.50
CA VAL A 94 10.77 6.00 2.75
C VAL A 94 11.60 6.31 1.50
N THR A 95 11.01 6.36 0.30
CA THR A 95 11.75 6.69 -0.95
C THR A 95 11.34 8.03 -1.55
N GLY A 96 10.18 8.59 -1.18
CA GLY A 96 9.59 9.77 -1.83
C GLY A 96 9.10 9.52 -3.26
N LEU A 97 8.90 8.24 -3.63
CA LEU A 97 8.53 7.81 -4.98
C LEU A 97 7.19 7.09 -4.97
N MET A 98 6.40 7.20 -6.04
CA MET A 98 5.18 6.40 -6.20
C MET A 98 5.50 4.90 -6.39
N PRO A 99 4.54 3.98 -6.15
CA PRO A 99 4.70 2.52 -6.25
C PRO A 99 5.41 2.04 -7.51
N ALA A 100 4.93 2.49 -8.66
CA ALA A 100 5.57 2.15 -9.92
C ALA A 100 6.96 2.77 -10.10
N ARG A 101 7.37 3.83 -9.41
CA ARG A 101 8.74 4.35 -9.54
C ARG A 101 9.75 3.50 -8.79
N HIS A 102 9.38 2.93 -7.65
CA HIS A 102 10.23 2.03 -6.86
C HIS A 102 9.94 0.53 -7.09
N ASP A 103 9.03 0.17 -8.00
CA ASP A 103 8.72 -1.21 -8.39
C ASP A 103 8.12 -2.13 -7.29
N ILE A 104 7.70 -1.56 -6.15
CA ILE A 104 6.90 -2.27 -5.14
C ILE A 104 5.44 -1.88 -5.37
N ILE A 105 4.74 -2.69 -6.16
CA ILE A 105 3.39 -2.42 -6.67
C ILE A 105 2.28 -3.11 -5.87
N GLY A 106 2.55 -3.43 -4.59
CA GLY A 106 1.60 -4.10 -3.70
C GLY A 106 2.28 -5.13 -2.79
N THR A 107 1.49 -5.80 -1.96
CA THR A 107 1.92 -6.93 -1.12
C THR A 107 2.22 -8.19 -1.92
N GLU A 108 1.62 -8.32 -3.10
CA GLU A 108 1.82 -9.42 -4.03
C GLU A 108 2.09 -8.88 -5.43
N TRP A 109 2.95 -9.56 -6.19
CA TRP A 109 3.17 -9.23 -7.59
C TRP A 109 3.79 -10.40 -8.34
N PHE A 110 3.65 -10.36 -9.66
CA PHE A 110 4.30 -11.30 -10.57
C PHE A 110 5.17 -10.56 -11.58
N ASP A 111 6.41 -10.98 -11.70
CA ASP A 111 7.36 -10.45 -12.68
C ASP A 111 7.42 -11.39 -13.89
N ARG A 112 7.04 -10.88 -15.06
CA ARG A 112 7.04 -11.60 -16.34
C ARG A 112 8.43 -11.97 -16.84
N ASP A 113 9.43 -11.16 -16.53
CA ASP A 113 10.79 -11.33 -17.05
C ASP A 113 11.49 -12.46 -16.31
N SER A 114 11.43 -12.41 -14.99
CA SER A 114 12.05 -13.43 -14.14
C SER A 114 11.14 -14.62 -13.87
N LEU A 115 9.81 -14.50 -14.09
CA LEU A 115 8.76 -15.45 -13.69
C LEU A 115 8.69 -15.64 -12.16
N VAL A 116 9.03 -14.61 -11.39
CA VAL A 116 8.95 -14.61 -9.92
C VAL A 116 7.55 -14.18 -9.51
N PHE A 117 6.91 -14.97 -8.66
CA PHE A 117 5.82 -14.50 -7.83
C PHE A 117 6.37 -14.08 -6.47
N ARG A 118 6.00 -12.89 -6.00
CA ARG A 118 6.32 -12.39 -4.66
C ARG A 118 5.03 -12.25 -3.86
N ASN A 119 5.07 -12.63 -2.59
CA ASN A 119 4.02 -12.38 -1.61
C ASN A 119 4.65 -12.08 -0.25
N TYR A 120 4.68 -10.81 0.11
CA TYR A 120 5.27 -10.34 1.36
C TYR A 120 4.44 -10.68 2.60
N ASN A 121 3.18 -11.11 2.45
CA ASN A 121 2.39 -11.60 3.59
C ASN A 121 2.84 -13.01 4.03
N SER A 122 3.61 -13.72 3.19
CA SER A 122 4.16 -15.02 3.54
C SER A 122 5.37 -14.91 4.49
N ILE A 123 5.44 -15.82 5.48
CA ILE A 123 6.57 -15.90 6.43
C ILE A 123 7.93 -16.00 5.73
N ALA A 124 7.97 -16.68 4.57
CA ALA A 124 9.18 -16.90 3.81
C ALA A 124 9.71 -15.64 3.10
N GLN A 125 8.83 -14.66 2.80
CA GLN A 125 9.19 -13.51 1.96
C GLN A 125 8.95 -12.15 2.64
N LYS A 126 8.32 -12.09 3.82
CA LYS A 126 7.94 -10.82 4.48
C LYS A 126 9.03 -9.77 4.69
N ASN A 127 10.30 -10.17 4.75
CA ASN A 127 11.42 -9.22 4.92
C ASN A 127 12.29 -9.12 3.66
N THR A 128 11.72 -9.39 2.48
CA THR A 128 12.46 -9.35 1.19
C THR A 128 12.24 -8.06 0.40
N VAL A 129 11.31 -7.19 0.83
CA VAL A 129 10.92 -5.96 0.12
C VAL A 129 12.11 -5.06 -0.23
N ASP A 130 13.07 -4.89 0.69
CA ASP A 130 14.27 -4.06 0.49
C ASP A 130 15.20 -4.58 -0.62
N GLY A 131 15.11 -5.88 -0.94
CA GLY A 131 15.86 -6.52 -2.02
C GLY A 131 15.16 -6.44 -3.38
N ASP A 132 13.90 -6.02 -3.41
CA ASP A 132 13.07 -6.03 -4.61
C ASP A 132 12.93 -4.65 -5.29
N HIS A 133 13.52 -3.60 -4.73
CA HIS A 133 13.60 -2.26 -5.35
C HIS A 133 15.03 -1.73 -5.36
N ASN A 134 15.33 -0.81 -6.29
CA ASN A 134 16.66 -0.15 -6.37
C ASN A 134 16.65 1.32 -5.92
N SER A 135 15.48 1.86 -5.54
CA SER A 135 15.37 3.25 -5.12
C SER A 135 16.05 3.51 -3.76
N PRO A 136 16.89 4.55 -3.62
CA PRO A 136 17.48 4.93 -2.34
C PRO A 136 16.40 5.29 -1.32
N THR A 137 16.50 4.71 -0.13
CA THR A 137 15.63 5.09 0.99
C THR A 137 16.14 6.36 1.67
N ILE A 138 15.31 6.99 2.49
CA ILE A 138 15.70 8.09 3.37
C ILE A 138 16.78 7.66 4.36
N TYR A 139 16.78 6.38 4.78
CA TYR A 139 17.82 5.85 5.66
C TYR A 139 19.19 5.86 4.97
N GLU A 140 19.25 5.44 3.70
CA GLU A 140 20.48 5.49 2.88
C GLU A 140 20.91 6.93 2.57
N GLN A 141 19.97 7.85 2.42
CA GLN A 141 20.27 9.27 2.19
C GLN A 141 20.77 9.99 3.46
N LEU A 142 20.43 9.48 4.63
CA LEU A 142 20.90 9.97 5.93
C LEU A 142 22.17 9.21 6.38
N ASP A 143 23.06 8.88 5.44
CA ASP A 143 24.30 8.16 5.74
C ASP A 143 25.13 8.86 6.84
N GLY A 144 25.75 8.04 7.69
CA GLY A 144 26.47 8.49 8.88
C GLY A 144 25.60 8.99 10.04
N LYS A 145 24.27 9.07 9.88
CA LYS A 145 23.32 9.37 10.97
C LYS A 145 22.68 8.11 11.52
N THR A 146 22.33 8.14 12.81
CA THR A 146 21.57 7.05 13.43
C THR A 146 20.12 7.12 12.97
N THR A 147 19.58 6.02 12.45
CA THR A 147 18.19 5.90 12.02
C THR A 147 17.58 4.57 12.48
N TRP A 148 16.26 4.54 12.69
CA TRP A 148 15.57 3.37 13.24
C TRP A 148 14.30 3.06 12.44
N ALA A 149 14.07 1.77 12.22
CA ALA A 149 12.82 1.23 11.69
C ALA A 149 12.20 0.29 12.73
N LEU A 150 11.11 0.73 13.37
CA LEU A 150 10.41 -0.04 14.39
C LEU A 150 9.21 -0.74 13.76
N PHE A 151 9.35 -2.05 13.54
CA PHE A 151 8.35 -2.90 12.90
C PHE A 151 7.95 -2.46 11.46
N PHE A 152 8.75 -1.60 10.83
CA PHE A 152 8.52 -1.02 9.51
C PHE A 152 9.30 -1.81 8.45
N GLN A 153 8.63 -2.42 7.46
CA GLN A 153 9.27 -3.44 6.61
C GLN A 153 10.18 -2.86 5.52
N SER A 154 9.92 -1.65 5.01
CA SER A 154 10.84 -0.98 4.08
C SER A 154 11.90 -0.21 4.87
N HIS A 155 13.07 -0.82 5.09
CA HIS A 155 14.07 -0.34 6.05
C HIS A 155 15.51 -0.42 5.54
N ARG A 156 15.73 -0.58 4.23
CA ARG A 156 17.09 -0.69 3.68
C ARG A 156 17.93 0.51 4.08
N GLY A 157 19.09 0.26 4.67
CA GLY A 157 20.02 1.29 5.14
C GLY A 157 19.72 1.83 6.54
N ALA A 158 18.65 1.41 7.22
CA ALA A 158 18.40 1.79 8.61
C ALA A 158 19.54 1.30 9.51
N SER A 159 19.95 2.11 10.49
CA SER A 159 20.98 1.67 11.46
C SER A 159 20.48 0.49 12.29
N GLU A 160 19.19 0.49 12.63
CA GLU A 160 18.54 -0.58 13.39
C GLU A 160 17.14 -0.86 12.85
N PHE A 161 16.84 -2.14 12.63
CA PHE A 161 15.50 -2.64 12.34
C PHE A 161 15.03 -3.57 13.46
N VAL A 162 13.89 -3.24 14.06
CA VAL A 162 13.29 -4.04 15.14
C VAL A 162 12.05 -4.75 14.64
N GLU A 163 12.22 -5.99 14.18
CA GLU A 163 11.14 -6.84 13.64
C GLU A 163 10.11 -7.27 14.71
N ASN A 164 10.44 -7.15 16.00
CA ASN A 164 9.65 -7.70 17.10
C ASN A 164 9.34 -9.22 16.98
N ARG A 165 10.02 -10.00 16.14
CA ARG A 165 9.66 -11.39 15.80
C ARG A 165 9.27 -12.29 16.97
N MET A 166 10.07 -12.37 18.03
CA MET A 166 9.80 -13.24 19.18
C MET A 166 8.72 -12.69 20.13
N SER A 167 8.68 -11.36 20.33
CA SER A 167 7.74 -10.71 21.25
C SER A 167 6.38 -10.38 20.62
N GLY A 168 6.39 -10.07 19.33
CA GLY A 168 5.26 -9.66 18.52
C GLY A 168 4.67 -10.80 17.70
N GLY A 169 5.46 -11.77 17.23
CA GLY A 169 4.97 -12.85 16.37
C GLY A 169 3.93 -13.77 17.04
N VAL A 170 4.16 -14.15 18.30
CA VAL A 170 3.18 -14.93 19.09
C VAL A 170 1.91 -14.11 19.34
N SER A 171 2.08 -12.86 19.75
CA SER A 171 0.97 -11.94 20.03
C SER A 171 0.12 -11.67 18.79
N TYR A 172 0.77 -11.46 17.64
CA TYR A 172 0.14 -11.29 16.34
C TYR A 172 -0.66 -12.52 15.94
N PHE A 173 -0.09 -13.73 16.12
CA PHE A 173 -0.79 -14.98 15.84
C PHE A 173 -2.08 -15.14 16.68
N PHE A 174 -2.09 -14.65 17.92
CA PHE A 174 -3.27 -14.66 18.78
C PHE A 174 -4.20 -13.44 18.60
N GLY A 175 -3.95 -12.57 17.62
CA GLY A 175 -4.78 -11.38 17.35
C GLY A 175 -4.67 -10.28 18.40
N TRP A 176 -3.57 -10.23 19.16
CA TRP A 176 -3.27 -9.21 20.16
C TRP A 176 -2.57 -7.99 19.54
N TYR A 177 -3.20 -7.41 18.52
CA TYR A 177 -2.62 -6.35 17.70
C TYR A 177 -2.24 -5.10 18.51
N GLU A 178 -3.10 -4.67 19.43
CA GLU A 178 -2.86 -3.54 20.34
C GLU A 178 -1.67 -3.80 21.29
N PHE A 179 -1.39 -5.07 21.59
CA PHE A 179 -0.19 -5.42 22.36
C PHE A 179 1.07 -5.35 21.49
N VAL A 180 0.99 -5.70 20.20
CA VAL A 180 2.10 -5.52 19.25
C VAL A 180 2.44 -4.04 19.10
N ASP A 181 1.44 -3.18 18.91
CA ASP A 181 1.62 -1.72 18.86
C ASP A 181 2.33 -1.20 20.12
N ARG A 182 1.89 -1.65 21.29
CA ARG A 182 2.55 -1.32 22.56
C ARG A 182 4.00 -1.79 22.64
N ILE A 183 4.30 -2.99 22.16
CA ILE A 183 5.68 -3.48 22.11
C ILE A 183 6.51 -2.59 21.16
N THR A 184 5.99 -2.26 19.98
CA THR A 184 6.67 -1.41 18.99
C THR A 184 7.01 -0.05 19.60
N LEU A 185 6.04 0.64 20.23
CA LEU A 185 6.27 1.91 20.90
C LEU A 185 7.27 1.80 22.05
N TYR A 186 7.22 0.69 22.80
CA TYR A 186 8.19 0.44 23.88
C TYR A 186 9.65 0.34 23.38
N ARG A 187 9.88 0.01 22.10
CA ARG A 187 11.23 -0.03 21.49
C ARG A 187 11.87 1.35 21.36
N LEU A 188 11.13 2.44 21.48
CA LEU A 188 11.70 3.79 21.54
C LEU A 188 12.69 3.98 22.71
N LYS A 189 12.59 3.18 23.78
CA LYS A 189 13.59 3.18 24.86
C LYS A 189 15.00 2.84 24.35
N MET A 190 15.09 2.02 23.30
CA MET A 190 16.37 1.62 22.71
C MET A 190 16.98 2.78 21.94
N ALA A 191 16.17 3.48 21.14
CA ALA A 191 16.59 4.70 20.45
C ALA A 191 17.05 5.77 21.45
N ALA A 192 16.31 6.01 22.54
CA ALA A 192 16.70 6.94 23.60
C ALA A 192 17.99 6.53 24.32
N HIS A 193 18.17 5.24 24.59
CA HIS A 193 19.39 4.71 25.19
C HIS A 193 20.61 4.94 24.28
N VAL A 194 20.49 4.61 22.99
CA VAL A 194 21.56 4.83 22.00
C VAL A 194 21.85 6.32 21.83
N ALA A 195 20.82 7.18 21.87
CA ALA A 195 21.00 8.62 21.79
C ALA A 195 21.86 9.16 22.93
N ARG A 196 21.68 8.65 24.16
CA ARG A 196 22.54 8.98 25.31
C ARG A 196 23.97 8.49 25.14
N LEU A 197 24.17 7.28 24.62
CA LEU A 197 25.50 6.74 24.39
C LEU A 197 26.29 7.51 23.33
N ARG A 198 25.59 7.97 22.29
CA ARG A 198 26.19 8.68 21.14
C ARG A 198 26.25 10.18 21.31
N ASN A 199 25.57 10.73 22.33
CA ASN A 199 25.30 12.16 22.44
C ASN A 199 24.66 12.75 21.18
N GLU A 200 23.78 12.00 20.52
CA GLU A 200 23.13 12.39 19.26
C GLU A 200 21.76 11.71 19.15
N TRP A 201 20.69 12.47 18.93
CA TRP A 201 19.36 11.90 18.68
C TRP A 201 19.28 11.29 17.26
N PRO A 202 18.57 10.16 17.05
CA PRO A 202 18.37 9.62 15.70
C PRO A 202 17.76 10.64 14.74
N ALA A 203 18.33 10.73 13.54
CA ALA A 203 17.86 11.66 12.50
C ALA A 203 16.47 11.28 11.96
N PHE A 204 16.16 9.98 11.94
CA PHE A 204 14.88 9.46 11.47
C PHE A 204 14.48 8.19 12.22
N ILE A 205 13.24 8.12 12.69
CA ILE A 205 12.63 6.94 13.30
C ILE A 205 11.28 6.71 12.63
N SER A 206 11.09 5.57 11.97
CA SER A 206 9.78 5.11 11.50
C SER A 206 9.18 4.10 12.46
N ILE A 207 7.88 4.20 12.69
CA ILE A 207 7.14 3.38 13.66
C ILE A 207 5.87 2.90 12.98
N TYR A 208 5.77 1.58 12.77
CA TYR A 208 4.58 0.97 12.19
C TYR A 208 3.64 0.48 13.29
N MET A 209 2.39 0.96 13.26
CA MET A 209 1.30 0.56 14.15
C MET A 209 0.17 -0.05 13.32
N LEU A 210 -0.25 -1.27 13.66
CA LEU A 210 -1.08 -2.12 12.81
C LEU A 210 -2.51 -2.32 13.33
N GLY A 211 -2.80 -1.91 14.57
CA GLY A 211 -4.06 -2.22 15.25
C GLY A 211 -5.33 -1.94 14.43
N PRO A 212 -5.56 -0.70 13.95
CA PRO A 212 -6.78 -0.34 13.23
C PRO A 212 -7.02 -1.19 11.98
N ASP A 213 -6.03 -1.29 11.10
CA ASP A 213 -6.06 -2.09 9.88
C ASP A 213 -6.46 -3.55 10.16
N PHE A 214 -5.80 -4.21 11.10
CA PHE A 214 -6.10 -5.61 11.42
C PHE A 214 -7.47 -5.79 12.07
N ARG A 215 -7.97 -4.82 12.83
CA ARG A 215 -9.36 -4.84 13.32
C ARG A 215 -10.36 -4.68 12.18
N ALA A 216 -10.05 -3.84 11.20
CA ALA A 216 -10.88 -3.71 10.00
C ALA A 216 -10.89 -5.00 9.16
N TYR A 217 -9.74 -5.61 8.88
CA TYR A 217 -9.70 -6.87 8.14
C TYR A 217 -10.49 -8.01 8.82
N THR A 218 -10.43 -8.08 10.15
CA THR A 218 -11.08 -9.17 10.91
C THR A 218 -12.56 -8.96 11.20
N LYS A 219 -13.03 -7.70 11.30
CA LYS A 219 -14.39 -7.37 11.77
C LYS A 219 -15.13 -6.34 10.92
N GLY A 220 -14.45 -5.64 10.02
CA GLY A 220 -14.96 -4.50 9.27
C GLY A 220 -14.88 -3.19 10.04
N ILE A 221 -14.90 -2.07 9.30
CA ILE A 221 -14.83 -0.71 9.85
C ILE A 221 -16.06 -0.30 10.66
N ASP A 222 -17.21 -0.94 10.43
CA ASP A 222 -18.46 -0.69 11.16
C ASP A 222 -18.43 -1.27 12.59
N HIS A 223 -17.50 -2.18 12.88
CA HIS A 223 -17.45 -2.86 14.16
C HIS A 223 -16.83 -1.94 15.24
N PRO A 224 -17.37 -1.89 16.48
CA PRO A 224 -16.85 -1.01 17.54
C PRO A 224 -15.34 -1.16 17.82
N LEU A 225 -14.80 -2.38 17.64
CA LEU A 225 -13.37 -2.68 17.77
C LEU A 225 -12.47 -1.83 16.86
N TYR A 226 -12.95 -1.39 15.69
CA TYR A 226 -12.17 -0.52 14.82
C TYR A 226 -11.96 0.85 15.45
N ARG A 227 -13.02 1.51 15.93
CA ARG A 227 -12.92 2.77 16.67
C ARG A 227 -12.13 2.60 17.97
N GLU A 228 -12.27 1.48 18.67
CA GLU A 228 -11.44 1.18 19.85
C GLU A 228 -9.95 1.07 19.52
N ALA A 229 -9.58 0.49 18.37
CA ALA A 229 -8.20 0.44 17.91
C ALA A 229 -7.65 1.82 17.53
N ILE A 230 -8.46 2.70 16.94
CA ILE A 230 -8.05 4.09 16.70
C ILE A 230 -7.84 4.84 18.03
N ARG A 231 -8.76 4.68 19.00
CA ARG A 231 -8.57 5.24 20.36
C ARG A 231 -7.34 4.66 21.04
N HIS A 232 -7.04 3.39 20.82
CA HIS A 232 -5.81 2.77 21.30
C HIS A 232 -4.58 3.47 20.73
N SER A 233 -4.52 3.69 19.41
CA SER A 233 -3.41 4.39 18.76
C SER A 233 -3.23 5.82 19.29
N ASP A 234 -4.31 6.60 19.36
CA ASP A 234 -4.31 7.95 19.95
C ASP A 234 -3.71 7.94 21.36
N TYR A 235 -4.24 7.06 22.20
CA TYR A 235 -3.87 6.98 23.60
C TYR A 235 -2.40 6.54 23.79
N GLN A 236 -1.91 5.52 23.07
CA GLN A 236 -0.51 5.10 23.23
C GLN A 236 0.48 6.12 22.63
N ILE A 237 0.13 6.77 21.51
CA ILE A 237 0.95 7.86 20.95
C ILE A 237 1.01 9.03 21.95
N GLY A 238 -0.13 9.44 22.52
CA GLY A 238 -0.19 10.50 23.52
C GLY A 238 0.69 10.24 24.73
N ARG A 239 0.74 9.00 25.20
CA ARG A 239 1.62 8.57 26.30
C ARG A 239 3.11 8.73 25.98
N VAL A 240 3.52 8.34 24.77
CA VAL A 240 4.91 8.50 24.30
C VAL A 240 5.26 9.98 24.16
N LEU A 241 4.36 10.76 23.55
CA LEU A 241 4.56 12.20 23.35
C LEU A 241 4.58 12.97 24.67
N GLY A 242 3.80 12.55 25.67
CA GLY A 242 3.86 13.13 27.02
C GLY A 242 5.19 12.85 27.74
N ASP A 243 5.79 11.66 27.56
CA ASP A 243 7.16 11.40 28.05
C ASP A 243 8.19 12.30 27.34
N MET A 244 8.05 12.50 26.02
CA MET A 244 8.92 13.40 25.25
C MET A 244 8.73 14.89 25.62
N GLU A 245 7.51 15.29 25.93
CA GLU A 245 7.15 16.64 26.39
C GLU A 245 7.87 16.97 27.71
N ARG A 246 7.78 16.06 28.69
CA ARG A 246 8.49 16.20 29.97
C ARG A 246 10.01 16.23 29.81
N ALA A 247 10.55 15.52 28.82
CA ALA A 247 11.97 15.56 28.51
C ALA A 247 12.39 16.86 27.79
N GLY A 248 11.43 17.67 27.31
CA GLY A 248 11.68 18.89 26.54
C GLY A 248 12.13 18.63 25.11
N LEU A 249 11.72 17.52 24.50
CA LEU A 249 12.10 17.14 23.13
C LEU A 249 11.12 17.61 22.05
N LEU A 250 9.85 17.82 22.38
CA LEU A 250 8.84 18.08 21.36
C LEU A 250 9.10 19.34 20.52
N ASP A 251 9.76 20.37 21.07
CA ASP A 251 10.08 21.60 20.32
C ASP A 251 11.33 21.47 19.42
N GLN A 252 12.05 20.34 19.51
CA GLN A 252 13.29 20.12 18.76
C GLN A 252 13.09 19.15 17.59
N LEU A 253 12.11 18.25 17.71
CA LEU A 253 11.80 17.18 16.76
C LEU A 253 10.66 17.56 15.81
N HIS A 254 10.69 16.98 14.61
CA HIS A 254 9.52 16.91 13.75
C HIS A 254 8.80 15.59 14.01
N ILE A 255 7.50 15.66 14.26
CA ILE A 255 6.68 14.49 14.54
C ILE A 255 5.58 14.43 13.49
N VAL A 256 5.55 13.33 12.77
CA VAL A 256 4.64 13.09 11.65
C VAL A 256 3.74 11.92 12.00
N LEU A 257 2.44 12.08 11.78
CA LEU A 257 1.46 11.00 11.84
C LEU A 257 0.81 10.90 10.47
N LEU A 258 0.80 9.70 9.89
CA LEU A 258 0.11 9.41 8.65
C LEU A 258 -0.38 7.96 8.62
N SER A 259 -1.22 7.67 7.62
CA SER A 259 -1.65 6.32 7.28
C SER A 259 -1.19 5.99 5.86
N ASP A 260 -0.90 4.72 5.58
CA ASP A 260 -0.64 4.21 4.23
C ASP A 260 -1.84 4.32 3.31
N HIS A 261 -3.02 3.97 3.82
CA HIS A 261 -4.25 3.90 3.07
C HIS A 261 -5.49 4.05 3.95
N GLY A 262 -6.61 4.31 3.28
CA GLY A 262 -7.92 4.23 3.90
C GLY A 262 -8.36 2.79 4.14
N MET A 263 -9.64 2.65 4.48
CA MET A 263 -10.30 1.37 4.62
C MET A 263 -11.75 1.52 4.18
N HIS A 264 -12.28 0.56 3.42
CA HIS A 264 -13.66 0.59 2.96
C HIS A 264 -14.44 -0.63 3.44
N ARG A 265 -15.76 -0.54 3.35
CA ARG A 265 -16.66 -1.63 3.70
C ARG A 265 -16.76 -2.62 2.53
N ALA A 266 -16.37 -3.87 2.75
CA ALA A 266 -16.42 -4.94 1.74
C ALA A 266 -17.05 -6.24 2.29
N PRO A 267 -18.39 -6.33 2.42
CA PRO A 267 -19.08 -7.56 2.85
C PRO A 267 -19.15 -8.64 1.77
N HIS A 268 -18.79 -8.34 0.53
CA HIS A 268 -18.88 -9.27 -0.60
C HIS A 268 -17.50 -9.51 -1.22
N HIS A 269 -17.17 -10.77 -1.49
CA HIS A 269 -15.87 -11.17 -2.01
C HIS A 269 -16.01 -11.74 -3.42
N PHE A 270 -15.24 -11.20 -4.37
CA PHE A 270 -15.22 -11.67 -5.75
C PHE A 270 -13.89 -12.34 -6.09
N MET A 271 -13.94 -13.66 -6.17
CA MET A 271 -12.82 -14.52 -6.55
C MET A 271 -12.48 -14.36 -8.03
N VAL A 272 -11.68 -13.34 -8.39
CA VAL A 272 -11.31 -13.05 -9.79
C VAL A 272 -10.68 -14.29 -10.44
N GLU A 273 -9.82 -15.01 -9.71
CA GLU A 273 -9.18 -16.22 -10.19
C GLU A 273 -10.18 -17.32 -10.58
N ASP A 274 -11.20 -17.57 -9.73
CA ASP A 274 -12.24 -18.57 -9.99
C ASP A 274 -13.16 -18.16 -11.15
N TYR A 275 -13.49 -16.87 -11.26
CA TYR A 275 -14.31 -16.37 -12.35
C TYR A 275 -13.60 -16.56 -13.70
N LEU A 276 -12.31 -16.22 -13.79
CA LEU A 276 -11.52 -16.43 -15.00
C LEU A 276 -11.38 -17.92 -15.33
N GLU A 277 -11.00 -18.76 -14.36
CA GLU A 277 -10.71 -20.17 -14.60
C GLU A 277 -11.97 -21.01 -14.83
N LYS A 278 -12.92 -20.96 -13.90
CA LYS A 278 -14.12 -21.80 -13.92
C LYS A 278 -15.25 -21.18 -14.73
N GLY A 279 -15.39 -19.85 -14.65
CA GLY A 279 -16.45 -19.11 -15.34
C GLY A 279 -16.15 -18.90 -16.83
N LEU A 280 -14.94 -18.45 -17.15
CA LEU A 280 -14.55 -18.10 -18.51
C LEU A 280 -13.67 -19.16 -19.20
N GLY A 281 -13.15 -20.15 -18.48
CA GLY A 281 -12.31 -21.20 -19.07
C GLY A 281 -10.91 -20.72 -19.42
N ILE A 282 -10.37 -19.77 -18.66
CA ILE A 282 -9.01 -19.25 -18.81
C ILE A 282 -8.02 -20.12 -18.03
N GLY A 283 -6.93 -20.56 -18.66
CA GLY A 283 -5.93 -21.41 -18.03
C GLY A 283 -5.06 -20.61 -17.06
N LEU A 284 -5.36 -20.70 -15.76
CA LEU A 284 -4.76 -19.85 -14.73
C LEU A 284 -3.59 -20.51 -13.98
N ALA A 285 -2.47 -19.80 -13.86
CA ALA A 285 -1.34 -20.23 -13.05
C ALA A 285 -1.59 -19.98 -11.55
N ARG A 286 -2.09 -21.00 -10.85
CA ARG A 286 -2.36 -20.94 -9.39
C ARG A 286 -1.11 -21.09 -8.53
N LYS A 287 -0.10 -21.84 -8.99
CA LYS A 287 1.10 -22.10 -8.18
C LYS A 287 1.99 -20.87 -8.16
N LYS A 288 2.19 -20.37 -6.96
CA LYS A 288 3.01 -19.21 -6.65
C LYS A 288 4.49 -19.61 -6.52
N LEU A 289 5.26 -19.53 -7.62
CA LEU A 289 6.69 -19.92 -7.68
C LEU A 289 7.63 -18.70 -7.61
N TRP A 290 8.65 -18.76 -6.75
CA TRP A 290 9.66 -17.70 -6.55
C TRP A 290 11.11 -18.23 -6.72
N GLU A 291 12.12 -17.45 -6.35
CA GLU A 291 13.56 -17.69 -6.61
C GLU A 291 14.13 -18.98 -6.02
N THR A 292 13.43 -19.62 -5.08
CA THR A 292 13.81 -20.96 -4.58
C THR A 292 13.54 -22.05 -5.61
N THR A 293 12.72 -21.77 -6.61
CA THR A 293 12.50 -22.63 -7.78
C THR A 293 13.34 -22.10 -8.95
N SER A 294 14.15 -22.97 -9.57
CA SER A 294 15.00 -22.57 -10.69
C SER A 294 14.19 -21.96 -11.83
N PHE A 295 14.78 -21.00 -12.55
CA PHE A 295 14.14 -20.33 -13.68
C PHE A 295 13.53 -21.33 -14.68
N VAL A 296 14.27 -22.38 -15.06
CA VAL A 296 13.79 -23.42 -15.98
C VAL A 296 12.50 -24.06 -15.50
N LYS A 297 12.42 -24.47 -14.22
CA LYS A 297 11.21 -25.08 -13.65
C LYS A 297 10.05 -24.09 -13.57
N ARG A 298 10.32 -22.81 -13.33
CA ARG A 298 9.30 -21.75 -13.36
C ARG A 298 8.76 -21.56 -14.77
N ALA A 299 9.64 -21.46 -15.77
CA ALA A 299 9.27 -21.38 -17.18
C ALA A 299 8.44 -22.60 -17.63
N GLU A 300 8.88 -23.82 -17.29
CA GLU A 300 8.16 -25.06 -17.60
C GLU A 300 6.76 -25.13 -16.98
N TYR A 301 6.59 -24.55 -15.80
CA TYR A 301 5.29 -24.47 -15.15
C TYR A 301 4.40 -23.39 -15.79
N TYR A 302 4.86 -22.14 -15.81
CA TYR A 302 4.04 -21.01 -16.25
C TYR A 302 3.70 -21.05 -17.75
N GLN A 303 4.50 -21.72 -18.60
CA GLN A 303 4.17 -21.88 -20.03
C GLN A 303 2.92 -22.72 -20.31
N LYS A 304 2.42 -23.48 -19.32
CA LYS A 304 1.21 -24.30 -19.44
C LYS A 304 -0.08 -23.50 -19.28
N PHE A 305 0.04 -22.27 -18.79
CA PHE A 305 -1.06 -21.39 -18.46
C PHE A 305 -1.02 -20.16 -19.37
N ASN A 306 -2.14 -19.48 -19.50
CA ASN A 306 -2.29 -18.27 -20.29
C ASN A 306 -2.65 -17.04 -19.45
N ALA A 307 -2.93 -17.20 -18.16
CA ALA A 307 -3.14 -16.09 -17.26
C ALA A 307 -2.50 -16.31 -15.87
N ALA A 308 -2.25 -15.23 -15.16
CA ALA A 308 -1.95 -15.18 -13.72
C ALA A 308 -2.65 -13.95 -13.11
N VAL A 309 -3.04 -14.02 -11.84
CA VAL A 309 -3.72 -12.92 -11.14
C VAL A 309 -3.06 -12.68 -9.80
N MET A 310 -2.90 -11.39 -9.46
CA MET A 310 -2.35 -10.91 -8.20
C MET A 310 -3.32 -9.93 -7.59
N VAL A 311 -3.76 -10.18 -6.35
CA VAL A 311 -4.66 -9.29 -5.62
C VAL A 311 -3.82 -8.50 -4.60
N CYS A 312 -4.00 -7.18 -4.58
CA CYS A 312 -3.24 -6.26 -3.72
C CYS A 312 -4.20 -5.37 -2.94
N GLY A 313 -4.06 -5.31 -1.61
CA GLY A 313 -4.91 -4.45 -0.77
C GLY A 313 -6.41 -4.73 -0.94
N ASP A 314 -6.76 -5.96 -1.30
CA ASP A 314 -8.09 -6.53 -1.53
C ASP A 314 -8.97 -5.84 -2.60
N GLY A 315 -8.96 -4.52 -2.75
CA GLY A 315 -9.74 -3.77 -3.75
C GLY A 315 -9.09 -3.63 -5.13
N PHE A 316 -7.87 -4.15 -5.32
CA PHE A 316 -7.11 -4.03 -6.57
C PHE A 316 -6.62 -5.39 -7.04
N ALA A 317 -6.86 -5.73 -8.31
CA ALA A 317 -6.36 -6.97 -8.91
C ALA A 317 -5.61 -6.68 -10.21
N SER A 318 -4.44 -7.29 -10.37
CA SER A 318 -3.60 -7.21 -11.56
C SER A 318 -3.64 -8.54 -12.30
N ILE A 319 -4.13 -8.52 -13.54
CA ILE A 319 -4.29 -9.69 -14.40
C ILE A 319 -3.19 -9.68 -15.47
N TYR A 320 -2.43 -10.76 -15.51
CA TYR A 320 -1.33 -10.98 -16.45
C TYR A 320 -1.80 -11.97 -17.49
N LEU A 321 -1.82 -11.58 -18.75
CA LEU A 321 -2.23 -12.40 -19.88
C LEU A 321 -1.03 -12.70 -20.78
N ARG A 322 -1.01 -13.88 -21.37
CA ARG A 322 -0.08 -14.18 -22.47
C ARG A 322 -0.72 -13.78 -23.78
N ARG A 323 0.04 -13.15 -24.66
CA ARG A 323 -0.47 -12.74 -25.96
C ARG A 323 -0.87 -13.97 -26.80
N PRO A 324 -2.10 -14.04 -27.32
CA PRO A 324 -2.52 -15.12 -28.22
C PRO A 324 -1.75 -15.13 -29.54
N VAL A 325 -1.44 -16.32 -30.05
CA VAL A 325 -0.92 -16.53 -31.41
C VAL A 325 -2.07 -17.00 -32.29
N ARG A 326 -2.29 -16.32 -33.42
CA ARG A 326 -3.37 -16.65 -34.36
C ARG A 326 -2.87 -17.09 -35.71
N ARG A 327 -3.55 -18.08 -36.30
CA ARG A 327 -3.40 -18.48 -37.71
C ARG A 327 -4.79 -18.51 -38.35
N ASN A 328 -4.97 -17.74 -39.41
CA ASN A 328 -6.26 -17.59 -40.09
C ASN A 328 -7.40 -17.19 -39.12
N GLY A 329 -7.11 -16.30 -38.17
CA GLY A 329 -8.07 -15.83 -37.15
C GLY A 329 -8.30 -16.79 -35.98
N ILE A 330 -7.79 -18.03 -36.03
CA ILE A 330 -7.98 -19.03 -34.97
C ILE A 330 -6.78 -19.02 -34.03
N ALA A 331 -7.04 -19.05 -32.73
CA ALA A 331 -6.01 -19.19 -31.71
C ALA A 331 -5.33 -20.57 -31.82
N VAL A 332 -4.00 -20.60 -31.95
CA VAL A 332 -3.22 -21.84 -32.03
C VAL A 332 -2.26 -22.01 -30.85
N GLY A 333 -2.24 -21.04 -29.94
CA GLY A 333 -1.36 -21.02 -28.78
C GLY A 333 -1.16 -19.60 -28.26
N PHE A 334 -0.08 -19.42 -27.51
CA PHE A 334 0.27 -18.15 -26.86
C PHE A 334 1.76 -17.88 -26.99
N GLU A 335 2.12 -16.61 -27.13
CA GLU A 335 3.49 -16.12 -27.04
C GLU A 335 4.07 -16.41 -25.64
N ASN A 336 5.36 -16.20 -25.44
CA ASN A 336 5.95 -16.27 -24.10
C ASN A 336 5.45 -15.11 -23.19
N TRP A 337 5.78 -15.18 -21.89
CA TRP A 337 5.32 -14.21 -20.89
C TRP A 337 5.85 -12.79 -21.07
N LEU A 338 6.91 -12.59 -21.86
CA LEU A 338 7.48 -11.26 -22.15
C LEU A 338 6.56 -10.43 -23.05
N SER A 339 5.66 -11.08 -23.79
CA SER A 339 4.72 -10.40 -24.67
C SER A 339 3.46 -9.98 -23.90
N HIS A 340 3.17 -8.69 -23.96
CA HIS A 340 1.93 -8.12 -23.44
C HIS A 340 0.77 -8.32 -24.41
N SER A 341 -0.43 -8.56 -23.87
CA SER A 341 -1.66 -8.65 -24.66
C SER A 341 -2.16 -7.24 -25.01
N THR A 342 -2.62 -7.05 -26.24
CA THR A 342 -3.26 -5.80 -26.68
C THR A 342 -4.73 -5.76 -26.27
N ILE A 343 -5.39 -4.61 -26.43
CA ILE A 343 -6.84 -4.53 -26.23
C ILE A 343 -7.62 -5.43 -27.19
N GLU A 344 -7.18 -5.55 -28.45
CA GLU A 344 -7.79 -6.45 -29.43
C GLU A 344 -7.65 -7.92 -29.02
N ASP A 345 -6.48 -8.30 -28.49
CA ASP A 345 -6.26 -9.63 -27.92
C ASP A 345 -7.21 -9.90 -26.76
N MET A 346 -7.37 -8.94 -25.84
CA MET A 346 -8.23 -9.06 -24.65
C MET A 346 -9.72 -9.10 -24.99
N GLN A 347 -10.16 -8.40 -26.03
CA GLN A 347 -11.55 -8.42 -26.52
C GLN A 347 -11.92 -9.74 -27.23
N ASN A 348 -10.92 -10.50 -27.69
CA ASN A 348 -11.10 -11.75 -28.39
C ASN A 348 -10.28 -12.87 -27.75
N TYR A 349 -10.18 -12.88 -26.41
CA TYR A 349 -9.20 -13.71 -25.72
C TYR A 349 -9.58 -15.19 -25.80
N PRO A 350 -8.66 -16.10 -26.18
CA PRO A 350 -8.98 -17.51 -26.33
C PRO A 350 -9.28 -18.18 -24.99
N ALA A 351 -10.33 -18.99 -24.98
CA ALA A 351 -10.86 -19.64 -23.80
C ALA A 351 -11.31 -21.07 -24.10
N GLY A 352 -11.42 -21.89 -23.05
CA GLY A 352 -11.75 -23.31 -23.14
C GLY A 352 -10.52 -24.20 -23.24
N GLU A 353 -10.74 -25.51 -23.03
CA GLU A 353 -9.66 -26.51 -22.96
C GLU A 353 -8.85 -26.61 -24.27
N HIS A 354 -9.49 -26.32 -25.41
CA HIS A 354 -8.89 -26.40 -26.72
C HIS A 354 -8.84 -25.04 -27.44
N LEU A 355 -8.98 -23.94 -26.69
CA LEU A 355 -8.99 -22.56 -27.21
C LEU A 355 -10.07 -22.34 -28.27
N GLU A 356 -11.17 -23.10 -28.17
CA GLU A 356 -12.23 -23.16 -29.17
C GLU A 356 -13.21 -21.98 -29.09
N ARG A 357 -13.16 -21.21 -28.00
CA ARG A 357 -14.00 -20.04 -27.75
C ARG A 357 -13.16 -18.77 -27.62
N THR A 358 -13.82 -17.65 -27.84
CA THR A 358 -13.26 -16.32 -27.56
C THR A 358 -14.15 -15.59 -26.55
N VAL A 359 -13.52 -14.78 -25.71
CA VAL A 359 -14.18 -14.01 -24.67
C VAL A 359 -13.68 -12.57 -24.71
N ASP A 360 -14.61 -11.62 -24.62
CA ASP A 360 -14.28 -10.22 -24.37
C ASP A 360 -14.03 -10.02 -22.88
N LEU A 361 -12.78 -10.18 -22.46
CA LEU A 361 -12.39 -10.11 -21.04
C LEU A 361 -12.77 -8.78 -20.39
N PRO A 362 -12.45 -7.60 -20.96
CA PRO A 362 -12.86 -6.33 -20.39
C PRO A 362 -14.38 -6.23 -20.18
N THR A 363 -15.18 -6.63 -21.17
CA THR A 363 -16.63 -6.55 -21.07
C THR A 363 -17.22 -7.55 -20.08
N GLN A 364 -16.70 -8.78 -20.02
CA GLN A 364 -17.14 -9.77 -19.02
C GLN A 364 -16.82 -9.31 -17.59
N LEU A 365 -15.61 -8.81 -17.36
CA LEU A 365 -15.17 -8.36 -16.05
C LEU A 365 -15.96 -7.13 -15.58
N LEU A 366 -16.13 -6.10 -16.43
CA LEU A 366 -16.98 -4.93 -16.11
C LEU A 366 -18.46 -5.28 -15.98
N GLY A 367 -18.91 -6.38 -16.57
CA GLY A 367 -20.28 -6.87 -16.41
C GLY A 367 -20.55 -7.50 -15.04
N HIS A 368 -19.50 -7.78 -14.26
CA HIS A 368 -19.65 -8.33 -12.92
C HIS A 368 -19.86 -7.21 -11.89
N PRO A 369 -20.86 -7.30 -10.99
CA PRO A 369 -21.20 -6.20 -10.06
C PRO A 369 -20.09 -5.85 -9.05
N ALA A 370 -19.11 -6.75 -8.89
CA ALA A 370 -17.97 -6.51 -8.00
C ALA A 370 -16.85 -5.67 -8.64
N VAL A 371 -16.90 -5.43 -9.95
CA VAL A 371 -15.87 -4.67 -10.67
C VAL A 371 -16.45 -3.30 -10.99
N ASP A 372 -15.85 -2.26 -10.39
CA ASP A 372 -16.23 -0.88 -10.65
C ASP A 372 -15.67 -0.39 -11.99
N SER A 373 -14.36 -0.56 -12.12
CA SER A 373 -13.58 -0.07 -13.23
C SER A 373 -12.44 -1.02 -13.52
N LEU A 374 -11.95 -0.94 -14.74
CA LEU A 374 -10.71 -1.56 -15.15
C LEU A 374 -9.81 -0.55 -15.85
N ALA A 375 -8.51 -0.79 -15.81
CA ALA A 375 -7.52 -0.01 -16.51
C ALA A 375 -6.59 -0.91 -17.33
N TYR A 376 -6.15 -0.41 -18.48
CA TYR A 376 -5.23 -1.14 -19.35
C TYR A 376 -4.36 -0.19 -20.18
N ARG A 377 -3.23 -0.70 -20.65
CA ARG A 377 -2.30 0.03 -21.52
C ARG A 377 -2.66 -0.18 -23.00
N CYS A 378 -2.67 0.90 -23.76
CA CYS A 378 -2.80 0.90 -25.21
C CYS A 378 -1.44 0.77 -25.90
N GLU A 379 -1.42 0.32 -27.16
CA GLU A 379 -0.18 0.12 -27.93
C GLU A 379 0.61 1.42 -28.15
N ASP A 380 -0.08 2.56 -28.21
CA ASP A 380 0.53 3.88 -28.35
C ASP A 380 1.07 4.47 -27.03
N GLY A 381 1.05 3.67 -25.95
CA GLY A 381 1.51 4.04 -24.62
C GLY A 381 0.50 4.81 -23.78
N ALA A 382 -0.69 5.11 -24.30
CA ALA A 382 -1.77 5.66 -23.50
C ALA A 382 -2.30 4.63 -22.49
N VAL A 383 -2.97 5.10 -21.45
CA VAL A 383 -3.66 4.27 -20.47
C VAL A 383 -5.14 4.60 -20.55
N ARG A 384 -5.98 3.58 -20.64
CA ARG A 384 -7.43 3.75 -20.60
C ARG A 384 -7.99 3.21 -19.31
N VAL A 385 -8.97 3.90 -18.78
CA VAL A 385 -9.77 3.48 -17.64
C VAL A 385 -11.22 3.44 -18.11
N ARG A 386 -11.84 2.27 -17.95
CA ARG A 386 -13.20 1.99 -18.41
C ARG A 386 -14.06 1.63 -17.21
N ARG A 387 -15.24 2.24 -17.16
CA ARG A 387 -16.37 1.91 -16.28
C ARG A 387 -17.52 1.35 -17.12
N CYS A 388 -18.60 0.94 -16.47
CA CYS A 388 -19.74 0.34 -17.15
C CYS A 388 -20.40 1.26 -18.19
N ASP A 389 -20.32 2.58 -18.03
CA ASP A 389 -20.99 3.56 -18.87
C ASP A 389 -20.07 4.63 -19.51
N GLY A 390 -18.76 4.52 -19.31
CA GLY A 390 -17.80 5.54 -19.75
C GLY A 390 -16.37 5.00 -19.87
N GLU A 391 -15.59 5.61 -20.76
CA GLU A 391 -14.16 5.31 -20.92
C GLU A 391 -13.36 6.58 -21.14
N ALA A 392 -12.27 6.72 -20.40
CA ALA A 392 -11.35 7.84 -20.52
C ALA A 392 -9.93 7.35 -20.82
N GLU A 393 -9.18 8.18 -21.54
CA GLU A 393 -7.79 7.95 -21.91
C GLU A 393 -6.89 9.01 -21.27
N PHE A 394 -5.76 8.54 -20.76
CA PHE A 394 -4.67 9.36 -20.26
C PHE A 394 -3.42 9.10 -21.08
N LYS A 395 -2.79 10.17 -21.57
CA LYS A 395 -1.58 10.05 -22.39
C LYS A 395 -0.48 10.94 -21.84
N VAL A 396 0.70 10.35 -21.64
CA VAL A 396 1.89 11.08 -21.21
C VAL A 396 2.64 11.59 -22.43
N HIS A 397 2.94 12.88 -22.43
CA HIS A 397 3.69 13.59 -23.46
C HIS A 397 5.13 13.86 -23.01
N GLU A 398 5.91 14.48 -23.90
CA GLU A 398 7.26 14.94 -23.59
C GLU A 398 7.25 15.87 -22.36
N GLY A 399 8.29 15.78 -21.52
CA GLY A 399 8.35 16.52 -20.25
C GLY A 399 7.48 15.93 -19.14
N GLY A 400 6.74 14.83 -19.38
CA GLY A 400 5.92 14.17 -18.36
C GLY A 400 4.55 14.80 -18.15
N LEU A 401 4.13 15.71 -19.04
CA LEU A 401 2.78 16.27 -19.03
C LEU A 401 1.76 15.21 -19.45
N ILE A 402 0.55 15.30 -18.91
CA ILE A 402 -0.51 14.30 -19.07
C ILE A 402 -1.74 14.98 -19.66
N SER A 403 -2.27 14.44 -20.76
CA SER A 403 -3.58 14.82 -21.28
C SER A 403 -4.65 13.82 -20.88
N TYR A 404 -5.87 14.32 -20.67
CA TYR A 404 -7.09 13.53 -20.53
C TYR A 404 -7.93 13.63 -21.81
N ARG A 405 -8.64 12.56 -22.15
CA ARG A 405 -9.68 12.57 -23.19
C ARG A 405 -10.77 11.57 -22.85
N LEU A 406 -12.02 12.02 -22.90
CA LEU A 406 -13.17 11.10 -22.92
C LEU A 406 -13.21 10.34 -24.25
N VAL A 407 -13.16 9.01 -24.20
CA VAL A 407 -13.13 8.14 -25.38
C VAL A 407 -14.55 7.78 -25.81
N SER A 408 -15.40 7.40 -24.86
CA SER A 408 -16.79 7.03 -25.12
C SER A 408 -17.63 7.13 -23.84
N GLY A 409 -18.96 7.19 -24.02
CA GLY A 409 -19.91 7.17 -22.91
C GLY A 409 -19.93 8.44 -22.07
N ASN A 410 -20.26 8.28 -20.79
CA ASN A 410 -20.32 9.34 -19.79
C ASN A 410 -18.93 9.61 -19.19
N ASP A 411 -18.80 10.72 -18.46
CA ASP A 411 -17.60 11.03 -17.68
C ASP A 411 -17.42 10.00 -16.54
N PRO A 412 -16.42 9.11 -16.62
CA PRO A 412 -16.28 8.01 -15.67
C PRO A 412 -15.84 8.46 -14.27
N PHE A 413 -15.39 9.71 -14.10
CA PHE A 413 -14.84 10.21 -12.83
C PHE A 413 -15.68 11.35 -12.22
N GLY A 414 -16.79 11.74 -12.84
CA GLY A 414 -17.64 12.84 -12.36
C GLY A 414 -16.92 14.19 -12.29
N TRP A 415 -15.87 14.38 -13.09
CA TRP A 415 -15.04 15.57 -13.13
C TRP A 415 -15.71 16.77 -13.82
N ASN A 416 -16.68 16.55 -14.69
CA ASN A 416 -17.42 17.62 -15.35
C ASN A 416 -18.09 18.52 -14.32
N GLY A 417 -17.74 19.82 -14.34
CA GLY A 417 -18.22 20.81 -13.37
C GLY A 417 -17.42 20.90 -12.07
N HIS A 418 -16.49 19.98 -11.81
CA HIS A 418 -15.63 19.97 -10.61
C HIS A 418 -14.15 20.21 -10.94
N VAL A 419 -13.71 19.75 -12.11
CA VAL A 419 -12.35 19.95 -12.63
C VAL A 419 -12.38 21.05 -13.70
N PRO A 420 -11.37 21.95 -13.77
CA PRO A 420 -11.31 22.98 -14.79
C PRO A 420 -11.47 22.42 -16.21
N ALA A 421 -12.29 23.07 -17.03
CA ALA A 421 -12.57 22.60 -18.40
C ALA A 421 -11.30 22.54 -19.26
N GLU A 422 -10.32 23.40 -18.97
CA GLU A 422 -9.00 23.41 -19.61
C GLU A 422 -8.19 22.15 -19.30
N ALA A 423 -8.42 21.48 -18.17
CA ALA A 423 -7.78 20.19 -17.89
C ALA A 423 -8.42 19.06 -18.71
N LEU A 424 -9.74 19.14 -18.91
CA LEU A 424 -10.52 18.11 -19.61
C LEU A 424 -10.48 18.25 -21.15
N LEU A 425 -10.27 19.47 -21.66
CA LEU A 425 -10.32 19.80 -23.09
C LEU A 425 -9.09 20.59 -23.60
N GLY A 426 -8.21 21.03 -22.70
CA GLY A 426 -7.06 21.88 -23.01
C GLY A 426 -5.72 21.13 -23.07
N PRO A 427 -4.60 21.86 -22.98
CA PRO A 427 -3.26 21.28 -23.17
C PRO A 427 -2.86 20.33 -22.03
N PRO A 428 -1.90 19.40 -22.28
CA PRO A 428 -1.39 18.50 -21.25
C PRO A 428 -0.88 19.25 -20.00
N MET A 429 -1.21 18.74 -18.82
CA MET A 429 -0.84 19.31 -17.52
C MET A 429 0.17 18.43 -16.78
N SER A 430 0.97 19.02 -15.91
CA SER A 430 1.86 18.27 -15.02
C SER A 430 1.09 17.50 -13.94
N GLY A 431 1.71 16.50 -13.33
CA GLY A 431 1.09 15.74 -12.24
C GLY A 431 0.65 16.61 -11.06
N ARG A 432 1.41 17.67 -10.71
CA ARG A 432 1.02 18.58 -9.63
C ARG A 432 -0.21 19.42 -9.96
N GLU A 433 -0.34 19.84 -11.21
CA GLU A 433 -1.52 20.56 -11.67
C GLU A 433 -2.73 19.64 -11.71
N TRP A 434 -2.56 18.37 -12.11
CA TRP A 434 -3.62 17.36 -12.03
C TRP A 434 -4.05 17.08 -10.60
N LEU A 435 -3.12 16.90 -9.66
CA LEU A 435 -3.42 16.77 -8.24
C LEU A 435 -4.23 17.97 -7.73
N ALA A 436 -3.79 19.19 -8.05
CA ALA A 436 -4.51 20.40 -7.64
C ALA A 436 -5.91 20.51 -8.26
N ALA A 437 -6.07 20.08 -9.51
CA ALA A 437 -7.34 20.12 -10.24
C ALA A 437 -8.34 19.04 -9.77
N THR A 438 -7.85 17.94 -9.21
CA THR A 438 -8.65 16.75 -8.84
C THR A 438 -8.73 16.50 -7.34
N SER A 439 -8.04 17.30 -6.51
CA SER A 439 -7.93 17.09 -5.05
C SER A 439 -9.28 17.05 -4.33
N ASP A 440 -10.29 17.71 -4.91
CA ASP A 440 -11.65 17.84 -4.36
C ASP A 440 -12.65 16.87 -4.99
N THR A 441 -12.16 15.93 -5.79
CA THR A 441 -12.96 14.89 -6.44
C THR A 441 -12.78 13.54 -5.72
N GLU A 442 -13.60 12.57 -6.10
CA GLU A 442 -13.50 11.19 -5.61
C GLU A 442 -12.21 10.47 -6.08
N TYR A 443 -11.61 10.93 -7.19
CA TYR A 443 -10.42 10.33 -7.80
C TYR A 443 -9.23 11.30 -7.85
N PRO A 444 -8.72 11.73 -6.68
CA PRO A 444 -7.63 12.70 -6.63
C PRO A 444 -6.33 12.12 -7.20
N ASP A 445 -5.63 12.93 -8.00
CA ASP A 445 -4.32 12.61 -8.61
C ASP A 445 -4.32 11.39 -9.57
N LEU A 446 -5.50 10.86 -9.93
CA LEU A 446 -5.62 9.68 -10.78
C LEU A 446 -4.76 9.75 -12.07
N PRO A 447 -4.70 10.87 -12.83
CA PRO A 447 -3.91 10.94 -14.06
C PRO A 447 -2.44 10.62 -13.86
N GLN A 448 -1.81 11.18 -12.81
CA GLN A 448 -0.40 10.95 -12.51
C GLN A 448 -0.17 9.53 -12.00
N GLN A 449 -1.06 9.05 -11.13
CA GLN A 449 -0.93 7.73 -10.52
C GLN A 449 -1.11 6.60 -11.55
N ILE A 450 -2.20 6.62 -12.32
CA ILE A 450 -2.53 5.53 -13.27
C ILE A 450 -1.53 5.47 -14.43
N THR A 451 -1.11 6.61 -14.98
CA THR A 451 -0.13 6.63 -16.07
C THR A 451 1.27 6.23 -15.61
N THR A 452 1.60 6.45 -14.33
CA THR A 452 2.85 5.98 -13.75
C THR A 452 2.82 4.48 -13.52
N LEU A 453 1.69 3.95 -13.06
CA LEU A 453 1.51 2.52 -12.76
C LEU A 453 1.80 1.64 -13.98
N PHE A 454 1.23 1.96 -15.15
CA PHE A 454 1.39 1.17 -16.39
C PHE A 454 2.77 1.29 -17.09
N LYS A 455 3.73 2.03 -16.51
CA LYS A 455 5.11 2.11 -17.05
C LYS A 455 6.01 0.95 -16.63
N ARG A 456 5.55 0.04 -15.77
CA ARG A 456 6.40 -1.01 -15.18
C ARG A 456 6.04 -2.42 -15.63
N HIS A 457 7.06 -3.28 -15.62
CA HIS A 457 7.01 -4.67 -16.05
C HIS A 457 6.28 -5.58 -15.05
N ARG A 458 6.25 -5.21 -13.76
CA ARG A 458 5.57 -5.97 -12.72
C ARG A 458 4.06 -5.79 -12.74
N LEU A 459 3.50 -4.83 -13.47
CA LEU A 459 2.04 -4.70 -13.60
C LEU A 459 1.50 -5.64 -14.68
N GLY A 460 0.29 -6.15 -14.45
CA GLY A 460 -0.46 -6.94 -15.42
C GLY A 460 -0.88 -6.13 -16.65
N ASP A 461 -1.49 -6.82 -17.62
CA ASP A 461 -2.03 -6.18 -18.82
C ASP A 461 -3.32 -5.42 -18.52
N LEU A 462 -4.07 -5.93 -17.54
CA LEU A 462 -5.36 -5.43 -17.11
C LEU A 462 -5.38 -5.32 -15.59
N VAL A 463 -5.85 -4.19 -15.08
CA VAL A 463 -6.03 -3.93 -13.65
C VAL A 463 -7.51 -3.75 -13.38
N LEU A 464 -8.01 -4.33 -12.29
CA LEU A 464 -9.38 -4.19 -11.80
C LEU A 464 -9.39 -3.39 -10.50
N PHE A 465 -10.43 -2.57 -10.34
CA PHE A 465 -10.78 -1.88 -9.11
C PHE A 465 -12.14 -2.39 -8.63
N ALA A 466 -12.23 -2.73 -7.35
CA ALA A 466 -13.45 -3.27 -6.77
C ALA A 466 -14.53 -2.18 -6.66
N ALA A 467 -15.79 -2.58 -6.82
CA ALA A 467 -16.94 -1.75 -6.52
C ALA A 467 -17.16 -1.60 -5.01
N ASP A 468 -17.86 -0.53 -4.63
CA ASP A 468 -18.28 -0.30 -3.26
C ASP A 468 -19.01 -1.53 -2.71
N GLY A 469 -18.64 -1.97 -1.51
CA GLY A 469 -19.18 -3.18 -0.90
C GLY A 469 -18.50 -4.47 -1.34
N TYR A 470 -17.52 -4.41 -2.25
CA TYR A 470 -16.78 -5.56 -2.76
C TYR A 470 -15.28 -5.47 -2.50
N ASP A 471 -14.64 -6.63 -2.51
CA ASP A 471 -13.21 -6.80 -2.69
C ASP A 471 -12.93 -8.04 -3.58
N PHE A 472 -11.65 -8.31 -3.83
CA PHE A 472 -11.16 -9.43 -4.64
C PHE A 472 -10.40 -10.48 -3.81
N ARG A 473 -10.47 -10.43 -2.48
CA ARG A 473 -9.73 -11.36 -1.62
C ARG A 473 -10.34 -12.76 -1.69
N ASP A 474 -9.53 -13.77 -1.36
CA ASP A 474 -9.92 -15.19 -1.32
C ASP A 474 -10.68 -15.62 -0.06
#